data_AF-A0AAZ3P7L3-F1
#
_entry.id   AF-A0AAZ3P7L3-F1
#
_cell.length_a   1.000
_cell.length_b   1.000
_cell.length_c   1.000
_cell.angle_alpha   90.00
_cell.angle_beta   90.00
_cell.angle_gamma   90.00
#
_symmetry.space_group_name_H-M   'P 1'
#
loop_
_entity.id
_entity.type
_entity.pdbx_description
1 polymer ?
#
loop_
_entity_poly.entity_id
_entity_poly.type
_entity_poly.pdbx_seq_one_letter_code
_entity_poly.pdbx_strand_id
1 'polypeptide(L)'
;MMFQVPILSDRLVLGTPVRGNRLHLSSLLVNLTPETHTWSRLKAALSLHRKTKGTSLCVCLSLCLCLSLSLCSVYSLDGELSDDQKVFSECNQTGPLGFQDCLPAARMKLCRKIGEGTFGEVFSTTNTSGDAVALKIIPVEGCDQVNGEEQKTFGEILHEIIISKELSSLKEKKHNQTTGFIGLKDLHCVKGCYPPSLLKAWDSFNTQRGSENDRPDFFNDEQLFLILEFEFGGRDLENSNGQLASVMVSKSILHQVTAALAVAEQELCFEHRDLHWGNVLVQSTKEKEGRFLLNGTNHSLETRGVSVRIIDYSLSRLEIGQSTSLPLSLSLSLYPSLYLQFGIYRLMRQENGNKWGDYQPHSNVLWLHYLSSKLLTMTYKSRGGRGVKQARLDLQRFHDDVLTFRSASDILYNCGLFQ
;
A
#
# COMPACT_ATOMS: atom_id res chain seq x y z
N MET A 1 77.09 -41.83 -12.57
CA MET A 1 76.78 -40.57 -13.28
C MET A 1 75.88 -39.76 -12.35
N MET A 2 76.43 -38.79 -11.58
CA MET A 2 76.37 -37.34 -11.86
C MET A 2 74.93 -36.86 -12.12
N PHE A 3 74.30 -35.90 -11.43
CA PHE A 3 74.71 -34.93 -10.41
C PHE A 3 73.42 -34.34 -9.73
N GLN A 4 73.59 -33.87 -8.48
CA GLN A 4 72.97 -32.72 -7.77
C GLN A 4 71.45 -32.51 -7.51
N VAL A 5 71.21 -32.33 -6.21
CA VAL A 5 70.11 -31.70 -5.42
C VAL A 5 70.11 -30.16 -5.65
N PRO A 6 68.98 -29.38 -5.62
CA PRO A 6 68.30 -28.86 -4.40
C PRO A 6 66.76 -28.63 -4.51
N ILE A 7 65.94 -28.24 -3.51
CA ILE A 7 65.82 -28.24 -2.03
C ILE A 7 64.61 -27.30 -1.73
N LEU A 8 63.75 -27.66 -0.74
CA LEU A 8 62.83 -26.82 0.08
C LEU A 8 61.69 -26.03 -0.63
N SER A 9 60.52 -25.76 -0.04
CA SER A 9 59.95 -26.03 1.28
C SER A 9 58.44 -25.79 1.28
N ASP A 10 57.77 -26.53 2.16
CA ASP A 10 56.53 -26.24 2.89
C ASP A 10 56.09 -24.77 3.01
N ARG A 11 54.77 -24.52 2.92
CA ARG A 11 53.87 -24.32 4.09
C ARG A 11 52.53 -23.73 3.64
N LEU A 12 51.46 -24.46 3.92
CA LEU A 12 50.09 -23.95 3.98
C LEU A 12 49.97 -22.94 5.13
N VAL A 13 49.51 -21.73 4.81
CA VAL A 13 49.17 -20.68 5.79
C VAL A 13 47.66 -20.47 5.78
N LEU A 14 47.04 -20.57 6.96
CA LEU A 14 45.68 -20.16 7.25
C LEU A 14 45.52 -18.63 7.04
N GLY A 15 44.48 -18.24 6.29
CA GLY A 15 44.05 -16.84 6.12
C GLY A 15 42.59 -16.65 6.53
N THR A 16 42.32 -15.53 7.20
CA THR A 16 41.08 -15.07 7.83
C THR A 16 39.91 -14.79 6.86
N PRO A 17 38.63 -14.75 7.32
CA PRO A 17 37.51 -14.39 6.47
C PRO A 17 37.46 -12.87 6.23
N VAL A 18 37.45 -12.50 4.96
CA VAL A 18 37.33 -11.12 4.48
C VAL A 18 35.90 -10.61 4.68
N ARG A 19 35.78 -9.35 5.15
CA ARG A 19 34.55 -8.56 5.28
C ARG A 19 33.70 -8.64 4.00
N GLY A 20 32.42 -8.97 4.16
CA GLY A 20 31.44 -8.97 3.07
C GLY A 20 31.28 -7.57 2.45
N ASN A 21 31.46 -7.51 1.13
CA ASN A 21 31.23 -6.31 0.33
C ASN A 21 29.74 -5.92 0.36
N ARG A 22 29.47 -4.64 0.57
CA ARG A 22 28.18 -4.00 0.27
C ARG A 22 27.84 -4.25 -1.19
N LEU A 23 26.69 -4.87 -1.45
CA LEU A 23 26.17 -5.05 -2.80
C LEU A 23 25.82 -3.69 -3.39
N HIS A 24 26.48 -3.33 -4.50
CA HIS A 24 26.14 -2.16 -5.31
C HIS A 24 24.87 -2.49 -6.13
N LEU A 25 23.70 -2.15 -5.58
CA LEU A 25 22.38 -2.40 -6.19
C LEU A 25 22.12 -1.59 -7.47
N SER A 26 22.98 -0.59 -7.77
CA SER A 26 22.84 0.30 -8.92
C SER A 26 22.98 -0.39 -10.28
N SER A 27 23.55 -1.59 -10.36
CA SER A 27 23.75 -2.30 -11.64
C SER A 27 22.56 -3.18 -12.06
N LEU A 28 21.62 -3.48 -11.16
CA LEU A 28 20.47 -4.36 -11.44
C LEU A 28 19.25 -3.63 -12.04
N LEU A 29 19.26 -2.29 -12.08
CA LEU A 29 18.10 -1.47 -12.48
C LEU A 29 18.33 -0.61 -13.73
N VAL A 30 19.48 -0.76 -14.41
CA VAL A 30 19.78 0.03 -15.61
C VAL A 30 19.19 -0.65 -16.83
N ASN A 31 18.18 0.00 -17.41
CA ASN A 31 17.52 -0.24 -18.71
C ASN A 31 16.13 -0.88 -18.66
N LEU A 32 15.10 -0.12 -18.24
CA LEU A 32 13.72 -0.42 -18.63
C LEU A 32 12.89 0.87 -18.77
N THR A 33 12.57 1.24 -20.01
CA THR A 33 11.39 2.05 -20.36
C THR A 33 10.47 1.18 -21.21
N PRO A 34 9.16 1.11 -20.89
CA PRO A 34 8.20 1.13 -22.00
C PRO A 34 6.85 1.82 -21.71
N GLU A 35 6.20 2.16 -22.83
CA GLU A 35 4.90 2.81 -23.00
C GLU A 35 3.72 2.06 -22.37
N THR A 36 2.73 2.84 -21.96
CA THR A 36 1.43 2.43 -21.41
C THR A 36 0.52 1.91 -22.54
N HIS A 37 0.00 0.67 -22.43
CA HIS A 37 -1.33 0.20 -22.94
C HIS A 37 -1.50 -1.33 -23.04
N THR A 38 -0.60 -2.17 -22.52
CA THR A 38 -0.63 -3.63 -22.74
C THR A 38 -0.93 -4.51 -21.50
N TRP A 39 -1.43 -3.92 -20.41
CA TRP A 39 -1.54 -4.62 -19.12
C TRP A 39 -2.64 -5.70 -19.05
N SER A 40 -3.81 -5.45 -19.61
CA SER A 40 -4.99 -6.30 -19.38
C SER A 40 -5.14 -7.43 -20.41
N ARG A 41 -4.58 -7.29 -21.63
CA ARG A 41 -4.62 -8.32 -22.68
C ARG A 41 -3.78 -9.56 -22.35
N LEU A 42 -2.77 -9.43 -21.50
CA LEU A 42 -1.93 -10.55 -21.08
C LEU A 42 -2.60 -11.40 -19.98
N LYS A 43 -3.44 -10.81 -19.12
CA LYS A 43 -4.18 -11.52 -18.06
C LYS A 43 -5.24 -12.48 -18.63
N ALA A 44 -6.02 -12.06 -19.63
CA ALA A 44 -7.08 -12.88 -20.20
C ALA A 44 -6.57 -14.07 -21.04
N ALA A 45 -5.42 -13.90 -21.73
CA ALA A 45 -4.89 -14.92 -22.62
C ALA A 45 -4.30 -16.15 -21.90
N LEU A 46 -3.97 -16.04 -20.61
CA LEU A 46 -3.26 -17.10 -19.85
C LEU A 46 -4.18 -17.91 -18.93
N SER A 47 -5.44 -17.51 -18.76
CA SER A 47 -6.46 -18.29 -18.00
C SER A 47 -6.98 -19.52 -18.77
N LEU A 48 -6.71 -19.62 -20.08
CA LEU A 48 -7.17 -20.72 -20.93
C LEU A 48 -6.40 -22.05 -20.77
N HIS A 49 -5.36 -22.13 -19.93
CA HIS A 49 -4.50 -23.32 -19.83
C HIS A 49 -4.62 -24.17 -18.55
N ARG A 50 -5.68 -23.98 -17.75
CA ARG A 50 -5.94 -24.85 -16.59
C ARG A 50 -7.27 -25.59 -16.68
N LYS A 51 -7.42 -26.40 -17.73
CA LYS A 51 -8.38 -27.51 -17.75
C LYS A 51 -7.69 -28.77 -18.26
N THR A 52 -7.18 -29.61 -17.35
CA THR A 52 -7.38 -31.07 -17.39
C THR A 52 -6.74 -31.80 -16.20
N LYS A 53 -7.53 -32.71 -15.59
CA LYS A 53 -7.19 -33.81 -14.65
C LYS A 53 -6.87 -33.36 -13.20
N GLY A 54 -7.47 -33.92 -12.15
CA GLY A 54 -8.43 -35.02 -12.03
C GLY A 54 -8.94 -35.12 -10.58
N THR A 55 -10.11 -35.70 -10.44
CA THR A 55 -10.87 -35.96 -9.20
C THR A 55 -10.26 -37.04 -8.30
N SER A 56 -10.54 -36.91 -7.00
CA SER A 56 -10.51 -37.93 -5.93
C SER A 56 -9.15 -38.22 -5.27
N LEU A 57 -8.96 -37.75 -4.03
CA LEU A 57 -9.17 -38.59 -2.84
C LEU A 57 -9.19 -37.71 -1.57
N CYS A 58 -10.31 -37.82 -0.85
CA CYS A 58 -10.54 -37.28 0.48
C CYS A 58 -9.91 -38.20 1.54
N VAL A 59 -9.67 -37.63 2.72
CA VAL A 59 -9.34 -38.25 4.03
C VAL A 59 -7.84 -38.39 4.37
N CYS A 60 -7.52 -37.86 5.57
CA CYS A 60 -6.29 -37.97 6.38
C CYS A 60 -5.09 -37.07 6.05
N LEU A 61 -5.06 -35.89 6.70
CA LEU A 61 -3.88 -35.34 7.39
C LEU A 61 -4.31 -34.15 8.30
N SER A 62 -5.08 -34.46 9.36
CA SER A 62 -5.54 -33.49 10.38
C SER A 62 -4.84 -33.68 11.74
N LEU A 63 -3.64 -34.27 11.78
CA LEU A 63 -2.88 -34.39 13.04
C LEU A 63 -1.38 -34.18 12.80
N CYS A 64 -0.94 -32.93 12.72
CA CYS A 64 0.45 -32.58 13.07
C CYS A 64 0.73 -31.07 13.29
N LEU A 65 -0.20 -30.29 13.87
CA LEU A 65 0.09 -28.88 14.22
C LEU A 65 -0.63 -28.37 15.48
N CYS A 66 -0.85 -29.25 16.47
CA CYS A 66 -1.43 -28.87 17.77
C CYS A 66 -0.42 -28.84 18.94
N LEU A 67 0.89 -28.84 18.68
CA LEU A 67 1.91 -28.85 19.74
C LEU A 67 3.02 -27.82 19.47
N SER A 68 2.65 -26.54 19.48
CA SER A 68 3.60 -25.44 19.80
C SER A 68 2.95 -24.17 20.34
N LEU A 69 1.63 -24.12 20.54
CA LEU A 69 0.91 -23.01 21.18
C LEU A 69 0.53 -23.32 22.64
N SER A 70 1.46 -23.85 23.41
CA SER A 70 1.30 -23.97 24.86
C SER A 70 2.56 -23.45 25.52
N LEU A 71 2.54 -22.15 25.87
CA LEU A 71 3.18 -21.53 27.06
C LEU A 71 3.31 -20.01 26.85
N CYS A 72 2.20 -19.28 27.01
CA CYS A 72 2.18 -17.99 27.68
C CYS A 72 0.76 -17.69 28.22
N SER A 73 0.60 -17.97 29.52
CA SER A 73 -0.29 -17.36 30.55
C SER A 73 -1.64 -16.78 30.11
N VAL A 74 -2.77 -17.44 30.32
CA VAL A 74 -3.61 -17.47 31.55
C VAL A 74 -4.10 -16.09 32.06
N TYR A 75 -5.45 -15.97 32.08
CA TYR A 75 -6.37 -14.94 32.60
C TYR A 75 -6.84 -13.80 31.66
N SER A 76 -7.96 -14.05 30.98
CA SER A 76 -9.19 -13.24 31.06
C SER A 76 -10.39 -14.08 30.61
N LEU A 77 -11.35 -14.29 31.52
CA LEU A 77 -12.67 -14.85 31.21
C LEU A 77 -13.56 -13.70 30.73
N ASP A 78 -13.35 -13.26 29.49
CA ASP A 78 -14.38 -12.63 28.67
C ASP A 78 -14.30 -13.38 27.33
N GLY A 79 -15.43 -13.93 26.87
CA GLY A 79 -15.45 -14.75 25.65
C GLY A 79 -14.82 -13.99 24.48
N GLU A 80 -13.80 -14.58 23.84
CA GLU A 80 -13.20 -13.97 22.65
C GLU A 80 -14.30 -13.74 21.61
N LEU A 81 -14.51 -12.47 21.25
CA LEU A 81 -15.44 -12.09 20.19
C LEU A 81 -15.03 -12.81 18.90
N SER A 82 -16.01 -13.31 18.15
CA SER A 82 -15.77 -13.83 16.81
C SER A 82 -15.38 -12.70 15.85
N ASP A 83 -14.76 -13.02 14.71
CA ASP A 83 -14.22 -11.99 13.81
C ASP A 83 -15.29 -11.09 13.21
N ASP A 84 -16.49 -11.62 12.94
CA ASP A 84 -17.67 -10.83 12.55
C ASP A 84 -18.07 -9.84 13.66
N GLN A 85 -18.10 -10.26 14.92
CA GLN A 85 -18.42 -9.39 16.06
C GLN A 85 -17.38 -8.28 16.23
N LYS A 86 -16.10 -8.57 15.99
CA LYS A 86 -15.04 -7.54 15.97
C LYS A 86 -15.29 -6.54 14.86
N VAL A 87 -15.57 -6.98 13.64
CA VAL A 87 -15.85 -6.08 12.51
C VAL A 87 -17.10 -5.24 12.77
N PHE A 88 -18.19 -5.82 13.28
CA PHE A 88 -19.39 -5.05 13.63
C PHE A 88 -19.11 -4.04 14.74
N SER A 89 -18.32 -4.41 15.76
CA SER A 89 -17.87 -3.48 16.80
C SER A 89 -17.09 -2.31 16.21
N GLU A 90 -16.17 -2.56 15.27
CA GLU A 90 -15.45 -1.50 14.56
C GLU A 90 -16.40 -0.62 13.72
N CYS A 91 -17.50 -1.16 13.20
CA CYS A 91 -18.53 -0.40 12.49
C CYS A 91 -19.51 0.33 13.43
N ASN A 92 -19.41 0.16 14.76
CA ASN A 92 -20.44 0.56 15.73
C ASN A 92 -21.82 -0.05 15.41
N GLN A 93 -21.84 -1.30 14.98
CA GLN A 93 -23.01 -2.06 14.58
C GLN A 93 -23.15 -3.34 15.44
N THR A 94 -24.36 -3.89 15.51
CA THR A 94 -24.61 -5.22 16.12
C THR A 94 -24.74 -6.33 15.06
N GLY A 95 -24.65 -5.97 13.79
CA GLY A 95 -24.84 -6.84 12.63
C GLY A 95 -24.89 -6.01 11.34
N PRO A 96 -24.95 -6.63 10.16
CA PRO A 96 -24.92 -5.92 8.90
C PRO A 96 -26.21 -5.12 8.68
N LEU A 97 -26.08 -3.94 8.07
CA LEU A 97 -27.20 -3.08 7.68
C LEU A 97 -27.61 -3.29 6.21
N GLY A 98 -28.77 -2.78 5.80
CA GLY A 98 -29.07 -2.65 4.37
C GLY A 98 -28.30 -1.50 3.74
N PHE A 99 -27.98 -1.60 2.45
CA PHE A 99 -27.31 -0.50 1.71
C PHE A 99 -28.00 0.85 1.87
N GLN A 100 -29.34 0.88 1.88
CA GLN A 100 -30.11 2.13 1.98
C GLN A 100 -30.08 2.76 3.38
N ASP A 101 -29.79 1.96 4.41
CA ASP A 101 -29.76 2.43 5.80
C ASP A 101 -28.51 3.28 6.07
N CYS A 102 -27.38 2.93 5.44
CA CYS A 102 -26.14 3.70 5.56
C CYS A 102 -25.86 4.62 4.35
N LEU A 103 -26.33 4.25 3.15
CA LEU A 103 -26.13 5.01 1.92
C LEU A 103 -27.49 5.27 1.24
N PRO A 104 -28.21 6.33 1.64
CA PRO A 104 -29.55 6.61 1.12
C PRO A 104 -29.60 6.68 -0.41
N ALA A 105 -30.73 6.28 -1.01
CA ALA A 105 -30.89 6.22 -2.46
C ALA A 105 -30.60 7.55 -3.18
N ALA A 106 -30.93 8.69 -2.55
CA ALA A 106 -30.60 10.02 -3.09
C ALA A 106 -29.08 10.22 -3.20
N ARG A 107 -28.31 9.76 -2.21
CA ARG A 107 -26.85 9.83 -2.17
C ARG A 107 -26.20 8.86 -3.16
N MET A 108 -26.74 7.65 -3.29
CA MET A 108 -26.28 6.67 -4.29
C MET A 108 -26.42 7.18 -5.73
N LYS A 109 -27.47 7.94 -6.03
CA LYS A 109 -27.67 8.55 -7.36
C LYS A 109 -26.62 9.59 -7.72
N LEU A 110 -25.96 10.19 -6.73
CA LEU A 110 -24.88 11.17 -6.91
C LEU A 110 -23.50 10.50 -7.00
N CYS A 111 -23.40 9.20 -6.73
CA CYS A 111 -22.15 8.48 -6.79
C CYS A 111 -21.58 8.45 -8.21
N ARG A 112 -20.27 8.69 -8.31
CA ARG A 112 -19.50 8.53 -9.53
C ARG A 112 -18.31 7.62 -9.23
N LYS A 113 -18.13 6.54 -9.98
CA LYS A 113 -16.92 5.70 -9.83
C LYS A 113 -15.69 6.54 -10.19
N ILE A 114 -14.67 6.53 -9.33
CA ILE A 114 -13.44 7.32 -9.46
C ILE A 114 -12.18 6.45 -9.48
N GLY A 115 -12.28 5.20 -9.03
CA GLY A 115 -11.19 4.25 -9.01
C GLY A 115 -11.71 2.83 -8.83
N GLU A 116 -10.80 1.88 -8.99
CA GLU A 116 -11.02 0.46 -8.82
C GLU A 116 -9.73 -0.14 -8.23
N GLY A 117 -9.88 -1.21 -7.47
CA GLY A 117 -8.78 -2.02 -6.98
C GLY A 117 -9.15 -3.50 -7.09
N THR A 118 -8.17 -4.38 -6.85
CA THR A 118 -8.37 -5.83 -6.93
C THR A 118 -9.57 -6.29 -6.09
N PHE A 119 -9.70 -5.74 -4.89
CA PHE A 119 -10.69 -6.17 -3.90
C PHE A 119 -11.97 -5.32 -3.88
N GLY A 120 -12.17 -4.35 -4.77
CA GLY A 120 -13.37 -3.54 -4.69
C GLY A 120 -13.42 -2.30 -5.57
N GLU A 121 -14.46 -1.51 -5.34
CA GLU A 121 -14.85 -0.37 -6.16
C GLU A 121 -14.81 0.94 -5.37
N VAL A 122 -14.37 2.04 -5.99
CA VAL A 122 -14.27 3.34 -5.32
C VAL A 122 -15.16 4.39 -6.00
N PHE A 123 -16.09 4.97 -5.24
CA PHE A 123 -17.03 5.99 -5.71
C PHE A 123 -16.83 7.32 -4.98
N SER A 124 -16.85 8.44 -5.70
CA SER A 124 -17.02 9.76 -5.09
C SER A 124 -18.49 10.11 -4.91
N THR A 125 -18.86 10.70 -3.79
CA THR A 125 -20.17 11.33 -3.57
C THR A 125 -20.03 12.51 -2.60
N THR A 126 -21.15 13.08 -2.17
CA THR A 126 -21.21 14.10 -1.13
C THR A 126 -21.83 13.51 0.13
N ASN A 127 -21.27 13.80 1.30
CA ASN A 127 -21.85 13.38 2.59
C ASN A 127 -22.97 14.34 3.03
N THR A 128 -23.58 14.08 4.19
CA THR A 128 -24.66 14.89 4.76
C THR A 128 -24.22 16.31 5.12
N SER A 129 -22.93 16.52 5.40
CA SER A 129 -22.33 17.84 5.66
C SER A 129 -22.04 18.66 4.40
N GLY A 130 -22.22 18.08 3.20
CA GLY A 130 -21.89 18.74 1.94
C GLY A 130 -20.44 18.55 1.49
N ASP A 131 -19.65 17.75 2.19
CA ASP A 131 -18.25 17.48 1.85
C ASP A 131 -18.15 16.39 0.78
N ALA A 132 -17.20 16.54 -0.13
CA ALA A 132 -16.83 15.47 -1.06
C ALA A 132 -16.12 14.35 -0.29
N VAL A 133 -16.55 13.11 -0.55
CA VAL A 133 -16.00 11.89 0.08
C VAL A 133 -15.81 10.78 -0.95
N ALA A 134 -14.98 9.80 -0.60
CA ALA A 134 -14.75 8.59 -1.38
C ALA A 134 -15.27 7.36 -0.61
N LEU A 135 -16.05 6.51 -1.27
CA LEU A 135 -16.61 5.27 -0.74
C LEU A 135 -15.84 4.10 -1.37
N LYS A 136 -15.07 3.37 -0.57
CA LYS A 136 -14.47 2.09 -0.97
C LYS A 136 -15.41 0.97 -0.56
N ILE A 137 -15.96 0.25 -1.54
CA ILE A 137 -16.91 -0.85 -1.34
C ILE A 137 -16.21 -2.17 -1.63
N ILE A 138 -16.12 -3.04 -0.63
CA ILE A 138 -15.36 -4.30 -0.68
C ILE A 138 -16.30 -5.46 -0.35
N PRO A 139 -16.53 -6.43 -1.26
CA PRO A 139 -17.24 -7.66 -0.92
C PRO A 139 -16.38 -8.52 0.02
N VAL A 140 -17.03 -9.12 1.02
CA VAL A 140 -16.40 -9.96 2.04
C VAL A 140 -17.24 -11.22 2.30
N GLU A 141 -16.61 -12.27 2.83
CA GLU A 141 -17.27 -13.53 3.25
C GLU A 141 -18.00 -14.32 2.15
N GLY A 142 -17.99 -13.87 0.88
CA GLY A 142 -18.60 -14.58 -0.22
C GLY A 142 -17.67 -15.65 -0.81
N CYS A 143 -18.27 -16.70 -1.38
CA CYS A 143 -17.55 -17.81 -2.00
C CYS A 143 -17.22 -17.59 -3.49
N ASP A 144 -17.87 -16.62 -4.12
CA ASP A 144 -17.64 -16.29 -5.53
C ASP A 144 -16.36 -15.45 -5.68
N GLN A 145 -15.56 -15.77 -6.69
CA GLN A 145 -14.40 -14.95 -7.03
C GLN A 145 -14.83 -13.59 -7.57
N VAL A 146 -14.14 -12.53 -7.13
CA VAL A 146 -14.38 -11.16 -7.56
C VAL A 146 -13.07 -10.64 -8.18
N ASN A 147 -13.11 -10.24 -9.45
CA ASN A 147 -11.94 -9.76 -10.20
C ASN A 147 -10.79 -10.79 -10.27
N GLY A 148 -11.13 -12.09 -10.21
CA GLY A 148 -10.19 -13.19 -10.23
C GLY A 148 -9.57 -13.59 -8.88
N GLU A 149 -9.97 -12.95 -7.78
CA GLU A 149 -9.48 -13.25 -6.43
C GLU A 149 -10.61 -13.75 -5.51
N GLU A 150 -10.26 -14.48 -4.46
CA GLU A 150 -11.19 -14.83 -3.39
C GLU A 150 -11.55 -13.59 -2.55
N GLN A 151 -12.79 -13.56 -2.03
CA GLN A 151 -13.21 -12.48 -1.15
C GLN A 151 -12.53 -12.61 0.20
N LYS A 152 -12.17 -11.47 0.80
CA LYS A 152 -11.58 -11.45 2.14
C LYS A 152 -12.59 -11.95 3.17
N THR A 153 -12.11 -12.73 4.13
CA THR A 153 -12.82 -13.04 5.38
C THR A 153 -12.84 -11.83 6.31
N PHE A 154 -13.70 -11.85 7.34
CA PHE A 154 -13.74 -10.84 8.39
C PHE A 154 -12.42 -10.74 9.14
N GLY A 155 -11.75 -11.88 9.42
CA GLY A 155 -10.43 -11.89 10.03
C GLY A 155 -9.40 -11.16 9.17
N GLU A 156 -9.41 -11.35 7.85
CA GLU A 156 -8.50 -10.68 6.92
C GLU A 156 -8.79 -9.18 6.78
N ILE A 157 -10.05 -8.80 6.59
CA ILE A 157 -10.43 -7.40 6.36
C ILE A 157 -10.35 -6.53 7.62
N LEU A 158 -10.47 -7.13 8.80
CA LEU A 158 -10.33 -6.43 10.08
C LEU A 158 -8.98 -5.70 10.20
N HIS A 159 -7.91 -6.28 9.63
CA HIS A 159 -6.59 -5.65 9.59
C HIS A 159 -6.62 -4.33 8.81
N GLU A 160 -7.27 -4.30 7.64
CA GLU A 160 -7.38 -3.09 6.83
C GLU A 160 -8.21 -2.00 7.53
N ILE A 161 -9.28 -2.40 8.23
CA ILE A 161 -10.10 -1.50 9.06
C ILE A 161 -9.25 -0.85 10.15
N ILE A 162 -8.55 -1.66 10.95
CA ILE A 162 -7.75 -1.20 12.08
C ILE A 162 -6.66 -0.24 11.61
N ILE A 163 -5.92 -0.61 10.56
CA ILE A 163 -4.85 0.25 10.01
C ILE A 163 -5.43 1.58 9.50
N SER A 164 -6.57 1.54 8.80
CA SER A 164 -7.23 2.75 8.31
C SER A 164 -7.62 3.70 9.45
N LYS A 165 -8.10 3.16 10.57
CA LYS A 165 -8.46 3.94 11.76
C LYS A 165 -7.24 4.54 12.44
N GLU A 166 -6.22 3.74 12.72
CA GLU A 166 -5.00 4.21 13.40
C GLU A 166 -4.29 5.30 12.61
N LEU A 167 -4.11 5.10 11.29
CA LEU A 167 -3.48 6.11 10.43
C LEU A 167 -4.32 7.38 10.30
N SER A 168 -5.66 7.27 10.24
CA SER A 168 -6.58 8.42 10.24
C SER A 168 -6.46 9.23 11.54
N SER A 169 -6.20 8.56 12.68
CA SER A 169 -6.07 9.19 13.99
C SER A 169 -4.77 9.98 14.18
N LEU A 170 -3.74 9.75 13.34
CA LEU A 170 -2.45 10.44 13.44
C LEU A 170 -2.58 11.96 13.37
N LYS A 171 -3.63 12.50 12.76
CA LYS A 171 -3.88 13.95 12.71
C LYS A 171 -4.23 14.56 14.07
N GLU A 172 -4.52 13.75 15.09
CA GLU A 172 -4.95 14.19 16.44
C GLU A 172 -3.95 13.78 17.54
N LYS A 173 -2.88 13.06 17.20
CA LYS A 173 -1.85 12.62 18.15
C LYS A 173 -0.99 13.79 18.63
N LYS A 174 -0.43 13.64 19.83
CA LYS A 174 0.28 14.72 20.55
C LYS A 174 1.81 14.71 20.38
N HIS A 175 2.40 13.61 19.95
CA HIS A 175 3.86 13.46 19.84
C HIS A 175 4.30 13.22 18.40
N ASN A 176 3.55 12.42 17.65
CA ASN A 176 3.78 12.16 16.24
C ASN A 176 2.47 12.41 15.48
N GLN A 177 2.41 13.54 14.76
CA GLN A 177 1.17 14.02 14.17
C GLN A 177 1.35 14.29 12.68
N THR A 178 0.46 13.78 11.84
CA THR A 178 0.46 14.06 10.40
C THR A 178 -0.94 14.00 9.81
N THR A 179 -1.19 14.79 8.77
CA THR A 179 -2.39 14.70 7.91
C THR A 179 -2.08 14.00 6.58
N GLY A 180 -0.93 13.32 6.47
CA GLY A 180 -0.47 12.72 5.22
C GLY A 180 -1.15 11.41 4.83
N PHE A 181 -1.94 10.81 5.72
CA PHE A 181 -2.76 9.62 5.45
C PHE A 181 -4.21 10.02 5.24
N ILE A 182 -4.95 9.28 4.42
CA ILE A 182 -6.35 9.56 4.16
C ILE A 182 -7.20 9.39 5.42
N GLY A 183 -8.01 10.40 5.73
CA GLY A 183 -8.93 10.32 6.85
C GLY A 183 -10.11 9.38 6.58
N LEU A 184 -10.23 8.31 7.36
CA LEU A 184 -11.47 7.53 7.47
C LEU A 184 -12.52 8.34 8.24
N LYS A 185 -13.70 8.50 7.66
CA LYS A 185 -14.84 9.28 8.18
C LYS A 185 -15.92 8.39 8.76
N ASP A 186 -16.26 7.32 8.06
CA ASP A 186 -17.29 6.37 8.48
C ASP A 186 -16.99 4.96 7.96
N LEU A 187 -17.61 3.96 8.57
CA LEU A 187 -17.40 2.54 8.28
C LEU A 187 -18.68 1.75 8.55
N HIS A 188 -19.12 0.96 7.58
CA HIS A 188 -20.29 0.09 7.73
C HIS A 188 -20.05 -1.28 7.13
N CYS A 189 -20.56 -2.32 7.82
CA CYS A 189 -20.86 -3.59 7.20
C CYS A 189 -22.30 -3.58 6.70
N VAL A 190 -22.50 -4.02 5.46
CA VAL A 190 -23.81 -4.06 4.80
C VAL A 190 -24.07 -5.41 4.16
N LYS A 191 -25.35 -5.73 4.00
CA LYS A 191 -25.83 -6.95 3.36
C LYS A 191 -26.81 -6.61 2.24
N GLY A 192 -26.72 -7.29 1.10
CA GLY A 192 -27.69 -7.19 0.01
C GLY A 192 -27.07 -7.15 -1.39
N CYS A 193 -27.90 -7.13 -2.43
CA CYS A 193 -27.43 -6.98 -3.80
C CYS A 193 -26.73 -5.64 -4.04
N TYR A 194 -25.83 -5.60 -5.03
CA TYR A 194 -25.17 -4.36 -5.43
C TYR A 194 -26.19 -3.32 -5.95
N PRO A 195 -26.22 -2.09 -5.41
CA PRO A 195 -27.27 -1.13 -5.75
C PRO A 195 -27.30 -0.73 -7.25
N PRO A 196 -28.50 -0.67 -7.89
CA PRO A 196 -28.62 -0.30 -9.30
C PRO A 196 -28.02 1.07 -9.67
N SER A 197 -28.06 2.03 -8.73
CA SER A 197 -27.46 3.36 -8.95
C SER A 197 -25.93 3.30 -9.02
N LEU A 198 -25.30 2.41 -8.23
CA LEU A 198 -23.85 2.20 -8.25
C LEU A 198 -23.43 1.40 -9.49
N LEU A 199 -24.23 0.41 -9.91
CA LEU A 199 -24.03 -0.28 -11.18
C LEU A 199 -24.03 0.70 -12.36
N LYS A 200 -24.98 1.64 -12.40
CA LYS A 200 -25.01 2.67 -13.43
C LYS A 200 -23.76 3.56 -13.42
N ALA A 201 -23.25 3.89 -12.23
CA ALA A 201 -22.02 4.66 -12.08
C ALA A 201 -20.79 3.85 -12.55
N TRP A 202 -20.76 2.55 -12.29
CA TRP A 202 -19.76 1.62 -12.79
C TRP A 202 -19.80 1.52 -14.32
N ASP A 203 -20.98 1.34 -14.91
CA ASP A 203 -21.18 1.26 -16.38
C ASP A 203 -20.69 2.53 -17.08
N SER A 204 -20.99 3.69 -16.48
CA SER A 204 -20.55 4.99 -16.98
C SER A 204 -19.02 5.12 -16.98
N PHE A 205 -18.36 4.64 -15.93
CA PHE A 205 -16.90 4.64 -15.84
C PHE A 205 -16.28 3.68 -16.85
N ASN A 206 -16.78 2.45 -16.94
CA ASN A 206 -16.29 1.45 -17.90
C ASN A 206 -16.42 1.96 -19.35
N THR A 207 -17.53 2.63 -19.68
CA THR A 207 -17.71 3.23 -21.01
C THR A 207 -16.70 4.34 -21.31
N GLN A 208 -16.31 5.14 -20.31
CA GLN A 208 -15.42 6.29 -20.48
C GLN A 208 -13.93 5.96 -20.41
N ARG A 209 -13.55 4.99 -19.58
CA ARG A 209 -12.15 4.68 -19.24
C ARG A 209 -11.75 3.24 -19.47
N GLY A 210 -12.71 2.34 -19.62
CA GLY A 210 -12.52 0.90 -19.40
C GLY A 210 -12.45 0.58 -17.90
N SER A 211 -12.93 -0.59 -17.54
CA SER A 211 -12.77 -1.21 -16.22
C SER A 211 -12.00 -2.51 -16.40
N GLU A 212 -11.01 -2.75 -15.55
CA GLU A 212 -10.34 -4.06 -15.47
C GLU A 212 -11.12 -5.05 -14.61
N ASN A 213 -11.97 -4.53 -13.73
CA ASN A 213 -12.82 -5.32 -12.85
C ASN A 213 -14.04 -5.90 -13.57
N ASP A 214 -14.59 -6.98 -13.00
CA ASP A 214 -15.88 -7.53 -13.40
C ASP A 214 -17.01 -6.58 -12.99
N ARG A 215 -18.10 -6.56 -13.77
CA ARG A 215 -19.30 -5.80 -13.38
C ARG A 215 -19.88 -6.42 -12.10
N PRO A 216 -20.10 -5.67 -11.01
CA PRO A 216 -20.50 -6.25 -9.72
C PRO A 216 -22.01 -6.51 -9.64
N ASP A 217 -22.60 -7.15 -10.64
CA ASP A 217 -24.05 -7.38 -10.77
C ASP A 217 -24.51 -8.81 -10.43
N PHE A 218 -23.56 -9.68 -10.09
CA PHE A 218 -23.79 -11.09 -9.78
C PHE A 218 -24.09 -11.36 -8.29
N PHE A 219 -23.92 -10.37 -7.42
CA PHE A 219 -24.13 -10.52 -5.98
C PHE A 219 -25.61 -10.69 -5.60
N ASN A 220 -25.90 -11.70 -4.78
CA ASN A 220 -27.23 -11.95 -4.22
C ASN A 220 -27.53 -11.09 -2.97
N ASP A 221 -28.71 -11.27 -2.39
CA ASP A 221 -29.18 -10.57 -1.20
C ASP A 221 -28.48 -10.99 0.09
N GLU A 222 -27.75 -12.11 0.06
CA GLU A 222 -26.99 -12.63 1.19
C GLU A 222 -25.55 -12.09 1.25
N GLN A 223 -25.04 -11.51 0.16
CA GLN A 223 -23.67 -10.99 0.08
C GLN A 223 -23.43 -9.88 1.09
N LEU A 224 -22.27 -9.94 1.76
CA LEU A 224 -21.78 -8.94 2.69
C LEU A 224 -20.77 -8.01 2.02
N PHE A 225 -20.79 -6.73 2.38
CA PHE A 225 -19.80 -5.75 1.95
C PHE A 225 -19.35 -4.89 3.13
N LEU A 226 -18.13 -4.38 3.05
CA LEU A 226 -17.73 -3.20 3.79
C LEU A 226 -17.83 -1.95 2.92
N ILE A 227 -18.31 -0.87 3.51
CA ILE A 227 -18.27 0.48 2.95
C ILE A 227 -17.38 1.32 3.86
N LEU A 228 -16.19 1.65 3.37
CA LEU A 228 -15.28 2.58 4.03
C LEU A 228 -15.48 3.96 3.40
N GLU A 229 -15.95 4.93 4.18
CA GLU A 229 -16.07 6.33 3.76
C GLU A 229 -14.82 7.10 4.15
N PHE A 230 -14.06 7.54 3.16
CA PHE A 230 -12.87 8.37 3.31
C PHE A 230 -13.15 9.81 2.93
N GLU A 231 -12.37 10.74 3.48
CA GLU A 231 -12.28 12.09 2.91
C GLU A 231 -11.86 12.04 1.43
N PHE A 232 -12.21 13.05 0.65
CA PHE A 232 -11.77 13.10 -0.73
C PHE A 232 -10.32 13.62 -0.84
N GLY A 233 -9.37 12.71 -1.09
CA GLY A 233 -7.93 13.01 -1.14
C GLY A 233 -7.40 13.57 -2.46
N GLY A 234 -8.24 13.79 -3.48
CA GLY A 234 -7.82 14.29 -4.79
C GLY A 234 -7.70 13.19 -5.86
N ARG A 235 -6.65 13.27 -6.69
CA ARG A 235 -6.37 12.28 -7.76
C ARG A 235 -5.05 11.61 -7.48
N ASP A 236 -4.94 10.33 -7.76
CA ASP A 236 -3.68 9.61 -7.68
C ASP A 236 -2.66 10.08 -8.74
N LEU A 237 -1.37 9.82 -8.50
CA LEU A 237 -0.31 10.21 -9.42
C LEU A 237 -0.32 9.40 -10.73
N GLU A 238 -0.86 8.19 -10.75
CA GLU A 238 -0.94 7.35 -11.96
C GLU A 238 -1.91 7.96 -12.99
N ASN A 239 -3.06 8.43 -12.54
CA ASN A 239 -4.09 9.10 -13.33
C ASN A 239 -3.83 10.60 -13.55
N SER A 240 -2.62 11.08 -13.28
CA SER A 240 -2.19 12.47 -13.53
C SER A 240 -1.81 12.76 -14.99
N ASN A 241 -1.94 11.78 -15.88
CA ASN A 241 -1.43 11.81 -17.27
C ASN A 241 0.09 12.04 -17.34
N GLY A 242 0.83 11.66 -16.30
CA GLY A 242 2.29 11.84 -16.24
C GLY A 242 2.73 13.31 -16.24
N GLN A 243 1.87 14.23 -15.79
CA GLN A 243 2.11 15.67 -15.83
C GLN A 243 1.99 16.33 -14.45
N LEU A 244 3.02 17.05 -14.04
CA LEU A 244 3.00 17.94 -12.88
C LEU A 244 3.32 19.38 -13.26
N ALA A 245 2.93 20.33 -12.40
CA ALA A 245 3.15 21.75 -12.66
C ALA A 245 4.65 22.11 -12.74
N SER A 246 5.46 21.59 -11.82
CA SER A 246 6.91 21.77 -11.81
C SER A 246 7.61 20.66 -11.01
N VAL A 247 8.92 20.53 -11.19
CA VAL A 247 9.75 19.60 -10.39
C VAL A 247 9.74 19.94 -8.89
N MET A 248 9.50 21.20 -8.52
CA MET A 248 9.35 21.60 -7.12
C MET A 248 8.12 20.96 -6.48
N VAL A 249 7.06 20.75 -7.25
CA VAL A 249 5.87 20.02 -6.79
C VAL A 249 6.22 18.56 -6.51
N SER A 250 7.02 17.92 -7.37
CA SER A 250 7.52 16.55 -7.11
C SER A 250 8.34 16.46 -5.84
N LYS A 251 9.26 17.42 -5.61
CA LYS A 251 10.04 17.49 -4.36
C LYS A 251 9.12 17.64 -3.15
N SER A 252 8.10 18.50 -3.23
CA SER A 252 7.10 18.69 -2.17
C SER A 252 6.32 17.40 -1.90
N ILE A 253 5.83 16.71 -2.95
CA ILE A 253 5.11 15.44 -2.81
C ILE A 253 5.98 14.40 -2.11
N LEU A 254 7.22 14.21 -2.57
CA LEU A 254 8.15 13.27 -1.97
C LEU A 254 8.46 13.61 -0.50
N HIS A 255 8.60 14.89 -0.17
CA HIS A 255 8.81 15.35 1.21
C HIS A 255 7.57 15.05 2.08
N GLN A 256 6.36 15.37 1.60
CA GLN A 256 5.12 15.08 2.33
C GLN A 256 4.93 13.58 2.58
N VAL A 257 5.19 12.73 1.58
CA VAL A 257 5.14 11.27 1.73
C VAL A 257 6.17 10.78 2.73
N THR A 258 7.42 11.25 2.62
CA THR A 258 8.50 10.84 3.55
C THR A 258 8.18 11.25 4.98
N ALA A 259 7.70 12.47 5.20
CA ALA A 259 7.31 12.97 6.52
C ALA A 259 6.13 12.18 7.10
N ALA A 260 5.12 11.86 6.29
CA ALA A 260 3.98 11.03 6.74
C ALA A 260 4.43 9.63 7.16
N LEU A 261 5.26 8.97 6.35
CA LEU A 261 5.83 7.65 6.69
C LEU A 261 6.69 7.73 7.94
N ALA A 262 7.54 8.74 8.09
CA ALA A 262 8.37 8.91 9.29
C ALA A 262 7.52 9.07 10.56
N VAL A 263 6.45 9.86 10.51
CA VAL A 263 5.51 10.01 11.63
C VAL A 263 4.86 8.67 12.00
N ALA A 264 4.39 7.91 11.00
CA ALA A 264 3.77 6.62 11.25
C ALA A 264 4.78 5.54 11.70
N GLU A 265 6.03 5.59 11.23
CA GLU A 265 7.11 4.74 11.74
C GLU A 265 7.33 4.97 13.24
N GLN A 266 7.40 6.23 13.68
CA GLN A 266 7.64 6.56 15.09
C GLN A 266 6.45 6.25 15.99
N GLU A 267 5.23 6.45 15.52
CA GLU A 267 4.03 6.24 16.34
C GLU A 267 3.59 4.78 16.38
N LEU A 268 3.72 4.05 15.26
CA LEU A 268 3.02 2.79 15.04
C LEU A 268 3.91 1.67 14.48
N CYS A 269 5.23 1.88 14.38
CA CYS A 269 6.14 0.96 13.67
C CYS A 269 5.58 0.57 12.29
N PHE A 270 5.07 1.57 11.56
CA PHE A 270 4.33 1.38 10.33
C PHE A 270 5.21 1.07 9.12
N GLU A 271 4.74 0.15 8.28
CA GLU A 271 5.23 -0.10 6.93
C GLU A 271 4.04 -0.11 5.96
N HIS A 272 4.12 0.69 4.90
CA HIS A 272 3.03 0.72 3.91
C HIS A 272 2.96 -0.56 3.08
N ARG A 273 4.14 -1.06 2.66
CA ARG A 273 4.36 -2.28 1.86
C ARG A 273 3.71 -2.31 0.46
N ASP A 274 2.84 -1.36 0.12
CA ASP A 274 2.30 -1.24 -1.23
C ASP A 274 2.17 0.20 -1.76
N LEU A 275 3.18 1.05 -1.54
CA LEU A 275 3.08 2.47 -1.87
C LEU A 275 3.46 2.76 -3.34
N HIS A 276 2.76 2.13 -4.28
CA HIS A 276 2.86 2.51 -5.69
C HIS A 276 2.22 3.89 -5.90
N TRP A 277 2.51 4.54 -7.04
CA TRP A 277 2.06 5.91 -7.30
C TRP A 277 0.53 6.06 -7.45
N GLY A 278 -0.20 4.96 -7.60
CA GLY A 278 -1.67 4.92 -7.51
C GLY A 278 -2.19 5.13 -6.08
N ASN A 279 -1.34 4.86 -5.08
CA ASN A 279 -1.64 5.01 -3.66
C ASN A 279 -1.16 6.35 -3.06
N VAL A 280 -0.79 7.29 -3.92
CA VAL A 280 -0.41 8.66 -3.54
C VAL A 280 -1.39 9.63 -4.19
N LEU A 281 -2.39 10.06 -3.43
CA LEU A 281 -3.36 11.07 -3.87
C LEU A 281 -2.79 12.48 -3.70
N VAL A 282 -3.08 13.33 -4.67
CA VAL A 282 -2.67 14.73 -4.71
C VAL A 282 -3.89 15.62 -4.94
N GLN A 283 -4.04 16.63 -4.09
CA GLN A 283 -5.09 17.63 -4.17
C GLN A 283 -4.47 19.03 -4.15
N SER A 284 -5.09 19.99 -4.84
CA SER A 284 -4.68 21.39 -4.75
C SER A 284 -5.02 21.98 -3.38
N THR A 285 -4.08 22.72 -2.79
CA THR A 285 -4.28 23.41 -1.52
C THR A 285 -3.87 24.88 -1.62
N LYS A 286 -4.54 25.72 -0.82
CA LYS A 286 -4.18 27.14 -0.64
C LYS A 286 -3.15 27.34 0.48
N GLU A 287 -2.95 26.34 1.32
CA GLU A 287 -1.97 26.38 2.40
C GLU A 287 -0.57 26.36 1.80
N LYS A 288 0.28 27.32 2.19
CA LYS A 288 1.65 27.43 1.66
C LYS A 288 2.59 26.42 2.30
N GLU A 289 2.33 26.06 3.55
CA GLU A 289 3.14 25.15 4.35
C GLU A 289 2.26 24.04 4.92
N GLY A 290 2.72 22.80 4.81
CA GLY A 290 2.18 21.66 5.54
C GLY A 290 2.95 21.49 6.85
N ARG A 291 2.26 21.10 7.91
CA ARG A 291 2.85 20.91 9.25
C ARG A 291 2.72 19.46 9.69
N PHE A 292 3.71 19.00 10.43
CA PHE A 292 3.69 17.70 11.10
C PHE A 292 4.47 17.79 12.41
N LEU A 293 4.17 16.89 13.33
CA LEU A 293 4.88 16.75 14.59
C LEU A 293 5.63 15.42 14.57
N LEU A 294 6.91 15.44 14.94
CA LEU A 294 7.73 14.24 15.02
C LEU A 294 8.50 14.27 16.34
N ASN A 295 8.33 13.24 17.17
CA ASN A 295 8.93 13.18 18.50
C ASN A 295 8.70 14.45 19.34
N GLY A 296 7.50 15.04 19.26
CA GLY A 296 7.11 16.26 19.95
C GLY A 296 7.69 17.56 19.35
N THR A 297 8.44 17.48 18.25
CA THR A 297 9.00 18.66 17.57
C THR A 297 8.14 19.04 16.36
N ASN A 298 7.77 20.32 16.26
CA ASN A 298 7.01 20.85 15.13
C ASN A 298 7.91 21.06 13.93
N HIS A 299 7.49 20.52 12.79
CA HIS A 299 8.15 20.68 11.51
C HIS A 299 7.17 21.27 10.49
N SER A 300 7.71 22.02 9.53
CA SER A 300 6.95 22.59 8.41
C SER A 300 7.69 22.40 7.10
N LEU A 301 6.95 22.14 6.03
CA LEU A 301 7.46 22.04 4.67
C LEU A 301 6.57 22.84 3.72
N GLU A 302 7.14 23.35 2.63
CA GLU A 302 6.34 24.06 1.62
C GLU A 302 5.48 23.08 0.79
N THR A 303 4.18 23.29 0.74
CA THR A 303 3.24 22.44 -0.01
C THR A 303 3.43 22.56 -1.52
N ARG A 304 3.94 23.71 -1.99
CA ARG A 304 3.97 24.09 -3.40
C ARG A 304 2.59 23.99 -4.07
N GLY A 305 1.53 24.27 -3.29
CA GLY A 305 0.14 24.30 -3.76
C GLY A 305 -0.51 22.92 -3.85
N VAL A 306 0.12 21.87 -3.33
CA VAL A 306 -0.45 20.52 -3.29
C VAL A 306 -0.38 19.89 -1.90
N SER A 307 -1.43 19.15 -1.52
CA SER A 307 -1.47 18.31 -0.34
C SER A 307 -1.53 16.84 -0.74
N VAL A 308 -0.78 16.00 -0.05
CA VAL A 308 -0.73 14.55 -0.29
C VAL A 308 -1.62 13.80 0.70
N ARG A 309 -2.24 12.71 0.22
CA ARG A 309 -2.86 11.66 1.04
C ARG A 309 -2.39 10.29 0.57
N ILE A 310 -1.80 9.52 1.47
CA ILE A 310 -1.45 8.11 1.27
C ILE A 310 -2.72 7.27 1.50
N ILE A 311 -2.94 6.25 0.67
CA ILE A 311 -4.11 5.36 0.70
C ILE A 311 -3.73 3.89 0.51
N ASP A 312 -4.74 3.02 0.68
CA ASP A 312 -4.70 1.58 0.45
C ASP A 312 -3.69 0.81 1.31
N TYR A 313 -4.19 0.33 2.44
CA TYR A 313 -3.40 -0.32 3.46
C TYR A 313 -3.54 -1.84 3.44
N SER A 314 -4.00 -2.41 2.32
CA SER A 314 -4.32 -3.83 2.18
C SER A 314 -3.14 -4.76 2.54
N LEU A 315 -1.90 -4.33 2.27
CA LEU A 315 -0.67 -5.08 2.57
C LEU A 315 0.15 -4.47 3.72
N SER A 316 -0.34 -3.41 4.33
CA SER A 316 0.39 -2.65 5.33
C SER A 316 0.52 -3.41 6.64
N ARG A 317 1.44 -2.93 7.48
CA ARG A 317 1.74 -3.48 8.79
C ARG A 317 1.99 -2.37 9.78
N LEU A 318 1.53 -2.55 11.02
CA LEU A 318 1.86 -1.72 12.17
C LEU A 318 1.78 -2.52 13.46
N GLU A 319 2.20 -1.88 14.56
CA GLU A 319 2.05 -2.36 15.93
C GLU A 319 1.06 -1.47 16.70
N ILE A 320 0.15 -2.10 17.44
CA ILE A 320 -0.73 -1.45 18.40
C ILE A 320 -0.53 -2.13 19.75
N GLY A 321 0.10 -1.42 20.70
CA GLY A 321 0.42 -2.00 22.00
C GLY A 321 1.41 -3.18 21.87
N GLN A 322 0.96 -4.40 22.18
CA GLN A 322 1.76 -5.63 22.02
C GLN A 322 1.33 -6.47 20.80
N SER A 323 0.38 -5.98 20.01
CA SER A 323 -0.21 -6.72 18.89
C SER A 323 0.30 -6.17 17.56
N THR A 324 0.74 -7.08 16.68
CA THR A 324 1.14 -6.75 15.31
C THR A 324 -0.02 -7.03 14.36
N SER A 325 -0.45 -6.03 13.59
CA SER A 325 -1.44 -6.23 12.53
C SER A 325 -0.73 -6.76 11.27
N LEU A 326 -1.13 -7.93 10.75
CA LEU A 326 -0.46 -8.57 9.63
C LEU A 326 -1.44 -9.00 8.54
N PRO A 327 -1.15 -8.73 7.26
CA PRO A 327 -1.89 -9.38 6.19
C PRO A 327 -1.58 -10.89 6.22
N LEU A 328 -2.63 -11.71 6.11
CA LEU A 328 -2.48 -13.15 5.85
C LEU A 328 -1.76 -13.34 4.50
N SER A 329 -0.81 -14.28 4.50
CA SER A 329 0.21 -14.55 3.49
C SER A 329 0.02 -13.95 2.08
N LEU A 330 0.98 -13.14 1.65
CA LEU A 330 1.14 -12.75 0.26
C LEU A 330 1.60 -13.94 -0.61
N SER A 331 0.70 -14.55 -1.37
CA SER A 331 1.07 -15.42 -2.50
C SER A 331 1.53 -14.56 -3.69
N LEU A 332 2.61 -13.80 -3.52
CA LEU A 332 3.25 -12.97 -4.56
C LEU A 332 3.94 -13.82 -5.67
N SER A 333 3.62 -15.10 -5.79
CA SER A 333 4.41 -16.12 -6.47
C SER A 333 4.26 -16.19 -7.99
N LEU A 334 3.51 -15.30 -8.66
CA LEU A 334 3.13 -15.55 -10.07
C LEU A 334 3.23 -14.38 -11.06
N TYR A 335 4.02 -13.33 -10.80
CA TYR A 335 4.16 -12.22 -11.77
C TYR A 335 5.56 -12.10 -12.40
N PRO A 336 5.67 -12.10 -13.75
CA PRO A 336 6.94 -11.89 -14.43
C PRO A 336 7.48 -10.46 -14.26
N SER A 337 8.81 -10.38 -14.28
CA SER A 337 9.71 -9.41 -13.66
C SER A 337 9.89 -8.05 -14.37
N LEU A 338 8.92 -7.58 -15.16
CA LEU A 338 9.18 -6.43 -16.05
C LEU A 338 8.86 -5.05 -15.46
N TYR A 339 8.09 -4.97 -14.37
CA TYR A 339 7.71 -3.67 -13.79
C TYR A 339 8.41 -3.42 -12.45
N LEU A 340 8.90 -2.19 -12.27
CA LEU A 340 9.62 -1.74 -11.08
C LEU A 340 8.88 -2.06 -9.77
N GLN A 341 7.56 -1.96 -9.78
CA GLN A 341 6.68 -2.30 -8.65
C GLN A 341 6.88 -3.75 -8.16
N PHE A 342 6.93 -4.72 -9.08
CA PHE A 342 7.18 -6.12 -8.71
C PHE A 342 8.60 -6.38 -8.23
N GLY A 343 9.55 -5.53 -8.64
CA GLY A 343 10.89 -5.51 -8.07
C GLY A 343 10.87 -5.20 -6.58
N ILE A 344 10.05 -4.24 -6.14
CA ILE A 344 9.96 -3.83 -4.73
C ILE A 344 9.42 -4.96 -3.84
N TYR A 345 8.37 -5.68 -4.26
CA TYR A 345 7.87 -6.81 -3.48
C TYR A 345 8.91 -7.92 -3.29
N ARG A 346 9.74 -8.18 -4.30
CA ARG A 346 10.83 -9.16 -4.22
C ARG A 346 11.92 -8.71 -3.26
N LEU A 347 12.30 -7.43 -3.32
CA LEU A 347 13.28 -6.84 -2.41
C LEU A 347 12.79 -6.90 -0.96
N MET A 348 11.55 -6.51 -0.67
CA MET A 348 10.97 -6.63 0.67
C MET A 348 11.00 -8.08 1.17
N ARG A 349 10.56 -9.04 0.34
CA ARG A 349 10.57 -10.48 0.67
C ARG A 349 11.99 -11.01 0.93
N GLN A 350 12.96 -10.53 0.17
CA GLN A 350 14.37 -10.91 0.34
C GLN A 350 14.93 -10.33 1.65
N GLU A 351 14.67 -9.06 1.93
CA GLU A 351 15.20 -8.36 3.11
C GLU A 351 14.59 -8.88 4.42
N ASN A 352 13.29 -9.17 4.45
CA ASN A 352 12.64 -9.71 5.64
C ASN A 352 12.73 -11.24 5.75
N GLY A 353 13.39 -11.93 4.80
CA GLY A 353 13.47 -13.38 4.78
C GLY A 353 12.10 -14.07 4.73
N ASN A 354 11.13 -13.44 4.08
CA ASN A 354 9.71 -13.81 4.03
C ASN A 354 8.99 -13.81 5.39
N LYS A 355 9.52 -13.09 6.40
CA LYS A 355 8.89 -12.87 7.71
C LYS A 355 8.15 -11.55 7.71
N TRP A 356 6.90 -11.58 7.26
CA TRP A 356 6.07 -10.36 7.16
C TRP A 356 5.65 -9.81 8.52
N GLY A 357 5.77 -10.60 9.60
CA GLY A 357 5.57 -10.19 11.00
C GLY A 357 6.49 -9.10 11.51
N ASP A 358 7.76 -9.20 11.11
CA ASP A 358 8.83 -8.40 11.66
C ASP A 358 8.72 -6.94 11.20
N TYR A 359 9.11 -6.01 12.07
CA TYR A 359 9.20 -4.60 11.70
C TYR A 359 10.47 -4.34 10.89
N GLN A 360 10.30 -3.98 9.62
CA GLN A 360 11.40 -3.69 8.69
C GLN A 360 11.13 -2.38 7.95
N PRO A 361 11.36 -1.21 8.59
CA PRO A 361 11.02 0.10 8.02
C PRO A 361 11.78 0.44 6.72
N HIS A 362 12.82 -0.32 6.39
CA HIS A 362 13.48 -0.22 5.10
C HIS A 362 12.53 -0.50 3.92
N SER A 363 11.42 -1.23 4.13
CA SER A 363 10.38 -1.37 3.11
C SER A 363 9.79 -0.02 2.67
N ASN A 364 9.63 0.95 3.57
CA ASN A 364 9.21 2.31 3.24
C ASN A 364 10.28 3.03 2.38
N VAL A 365 11.56 2.79 2.65
CA VAL A 365 12.70 3.31 1.86
C VAL A 365 12.65 2.78 0.43
N LEU A 366 12.40 1.47 0.25
CA LEU A 366 12.25 0.85 -1.07
C LEU A 366 11.11 1.48 -1.88
N TRP A 367 9.98 1.80 -1.22
CA TRP A 367 8.86 2.49 -1.87
C TRP A 367 9.14 3.96 -2.16
N LEU A 368 9.87 4.68 -1.30
CA LEU A 368 10.32 6.04 -1.57
C LEU A 368 11.30 6.08 -2.77
N HIS A 369 12.15 5.06 -2.91
CA HIS A 369 12.99 4.86 -4.09
C HIS A 369 12.16 4.62 -5.37
N TYR A 370 11.14 3.77 -5.29
CA TYR A 370 10.19 3.58 -6.38
C TYR A 370 9.49 4.90 -6.76
N LEU A 371 8.99 5.63 -5.76
CA LEU A 371 8.26 6.88 -5.98
C LEU A 371 9.16 7.96 -6.59
N SER A 372 10.40 8.09 -6.13
CA SER A 372 11.36 9.05 -6.70
C SER A 372 11.68 8.74 -8.15
N SER A 373 11.81 7.46 -8.52
CA SER A 373 11.94 7.01 -9.91
C SER A 373 10.74 7.46 -10.75
N LYS A 374 9.51 7.23 -10.27
CA LYS A 374 8.29 7.67 -10.97
C LYS A 374 8.23 9.18 -11.14
N LEU A 375 8.53 9.94 -10.09
CA LEU A 375 8.56 11.40 -10.16
C LEU A 375 9.63 11.92 -11.15
N LEU A 376 10.78 11.27 -11.28
CA LEU A 376 11.81 11.62 -12.28
C LEU A 376 11.34 11.40 -13.73
N THR A 377 10.46 10.42 -13.96
CA THR A 377 9.88 10.14 -15.29
C THR A 377 8.73 11.08 -15.69
N MET A 378 8.18 11.85 -14.74
CA MET A 378 7.08 12.77 -15.05
C MET A 378 7.52 13.93 -15.95
N THR A 379 6.56 14.43 -16.72
CA THR A 379 6.71 15.64 -17.53
C THR A 379 6.27 16.88 -16.76
N TYR A 380 6.94 18.01 -17.00
CA TYR A 380 6.73 19.24 -16.24
C TYR A 380 6.32 20.41 -17.14
N LYS A 381 5.28 21.13 -16.74
CA LYS A 381 4.75 22.28 -17.50
C LYS A 381 5.73 23.46 -17.51
N SER A 382 6.38 23.76 -16.38
CA SER A 382 7.43 24.80 -16.33
C SER A 382 8.77 24.26 -16.86
N ARG A 383 9.31 24.86 -17.92
CA ARG A 383 10.49 24.34 -18.64
C ARG A 383 11.83 25.04 -18.39
N GLY A 384 11.94 25.99 -17.44
CA GLY A 384 13.19 26.76 -17.36
C GLY A 384 13.48 27.42 -16.02
N GLY A 385 14.77 27.55 -15.73
CA GLY A 385 15.31 28.25 -14.56
C GLY A 385 16.43 27.46 -13.88
N ARG A 386 17.42 28.17 -13.30
CA ARG A 386 18.50 27.54 -12.50
C ARG A 386 17.93 26.68 -11.36
N GLY A 387 16.88 27.14 -10.69
CA GLY A 387 16.21 26.41 -9.61
C GLY A 387 15.55 25.10 -10.07
N VAL A 388 14.98 25.05 -11.28
CA VAL A 388 14.38 23.82 -11.85
C VAL A 388 15.45 22.78 -12.16
N LYS A 389 16.58 23.20 -12.73
CA LYS A 389 17.71 22.30 -12.99
C LYS A 389 18.28 21.75 -11.68
N GLN A 390 18.48 22.60 -10.68
CA GLN A 390 18.98 22.18 -9.36
C GLN A 390 18.02 21.20 -8.70
N ALA A 391 16.72 21.49 -8.65
CA ALA A 391 15.74 20.60 -8.04
C ALA A 391 15.65 19.23 -8.72
N ARG A 392 15.85 19.15 -10.04
CA ARG A 392 15.94 17.86 -10.75
C ARG A 392 17.22 17.09 -10.37
N LEU A 393 18.34 17.79 -10.21
CA LEU A 393 19.59 17.18 -9.72
C LEU A 393 19.45 16.69 -8.28
N ASP A 394 18.77 17.46 -7.41
CA ASP A 394 18.54 17.06 -6.03
C ASP A 394 17.63 15.82 -5.95
N LEU A 395 16.59 15.74 -6.78
CA LEU A 395 15.73 14.57 -6.86
C LEU A 395 16.47 13.34 -7.43
N GLN A 396 17.38 13.54 -8.39
CA GLN A 396 18.23 12.46 -8.90
C GLN A 396 19.19 11.95 -7.82
N ARG A 397 19.87 12.87 -7.10
CA ARG A 397 20.75 12.49 -5.97
C ARG A 397 19.99 11.73 -4.89
N PHE A 398 18.77 12.18 -4.56
CA PHE A 398 17.90 11.43 -3.67
C PHE A 398 17.67 10.01 -4.19
N HIS A 399 17.29 9.84 -5.46
CA HIS A 399 17.06 8.52 -6.04
C HIS A 399 18.30 7.62 -5.97
N ASP A 400 19.49 8.18 -6.25
CA ASP A 400 20.74 7.44 -6.25
C ASP A 400 21.17 7.01 -4.83
N ASP A 401 20.88 7.83 -3.81
CA ASP A 401 21.38 7.63 -2.43
C ASP A 401 20.32 7.06 -1.46
N VAL A 402 19.03 7.12 -1.78
CA VAL A 402 17.93 6.81 -0.82
C VAL A 402 18.00 5.38 -0.25
N LEU A 403 18.49 4.41 -1.01
CA LEU A 403 18.64 3.03 -0.56
C LEU A 403 19.74 2.82 0.49
N THR A 404 20.51 3.87 0.82
CA THR A 404 21.54 3.82 1.87
C THR A 404 20.99 4.12 3.27
N PHE A 405 19.78 4.70 3.35
CA PHE A 405 19.09 5.03 4.59
C PHE A 405 18.33 3.81 5.13
N ARG A 406 18.02 3.82 6.43
CA ARG A 406 17.39 2.68 7.12
C ARG A 406 15.87 2.75 7.22
N SER A 407 15.31 3.96 7.18
CA SER A 407 13.87 4.21 7.36
C SER A 407 13.47 5.57 6.77
N ALA A 408 12.17 5.85 6.64
CA ALA A 408 11.71 7.18 6.23
C ALA A 408 12.11 8.27 7.25
N SER A 409 12.14 7.92 8.53
CA SER A 409 12.64 8.79 9.60
C SER A 409 14.13 9.13 9.41
N ASP A 410 14.96 8.15 9.09
CA ASP A 410 16.39 8.35 8.82
C ASP A 410 16.61 9.28 7.61
N ILE A 411 15.83 9.08 6.54
CA ILE A 411 15.83 9.97 5.37
C ILE A 411 15.49 11.40 5.79
N LEU A 412 14.44 11.61 6.59
CA LEU A 412 13.98 12.94 6.95
C LEU A 412 15.03 13.74 7.73
N TYR A 413 15.81 13.09 8.59
CA TYR A 413 16.87 13.76 9.38
C TYR A 413 18.18 13.94 8.60
N ASN A 414 18.55 12.96 7.77
CA ASN A 414 19.91 12.86 7.24
C ASN A 414 20.01 13.13 5.72
N CYS A 415 18.90 13.23 5.00
CA CYS A 415 18.93 13.49 3.56
C CYS A 415 19.05 14.99 3.25
N GLY A 416 20.07 15.38 2.49
CA GLY A 416 20.27 16.76 2.04
C GLY A 416 19.17 17.30 1.10
N LEU A 417 18.22 16.46 0.66
CA LEU A 417 17.03 16.94 -0.07
C LEU A 417 16.08 17.74 0.85
N PHE A 418 16.00 17.39 2.12
CA PHE A 418 15.03 17.92 3.09
C PHE A 418 15.63 18.87 4.12
N GLN A 419 16.96 19.01 4.13
CA GLN A 419 17.69 20.12 4.76
C GLN A 419 17.61 21.37 3.89
#